data_AF-A7RH28-F1
#
_entry.id   AF-A7RH28-F1
#
_cell.length_a   1.000
_cell.length_b   1.000
_cell.length_c   1.000
_cell.angle_alpha   90.00
_cell.angle_beta   90.00
_cell.angle_gamma   90.00
#
_symmetry.space_group_name_H-M   'P 1'
#
loop_
_entity.id
_entity.type
_entity.pdbx_description
1 polymer ?
#
loop_
_entity_poly.entity_id
_entity_poly.type
_entity_poly.pdbx_seq_one_letter_code
_entity_poly.pdbx_strand_id
1 'polypeptide(L)' 'METDLHKLEKRQKQIDIGKNTVAYGRFSAQIPRSKRAKEDPSTPDKFQQCSTRSWVGQVRVWRRRLHSWDPPS' A
#
# COMPACT_ATOMS: atom_id res chain seq x y z
N MET A 1 14.47 6.01 -10.97
CA MET A 1 14.16 4.84 -10.11
C MET A 1 14.98 4.94 -8.82
N GLU A 2 14.40 4.67 -7.66
CA GLU A 2 15.12 4.58 -6.38
C GLU A 2 15.89 3.26 -6.33
N THR A 3 17.17 3.33 -5.98
CA THR A 3 18.12 2.21 -6.01
C THR A 3 18.79 1.95 -4.67
N ASP A 4 18.62 2.85 -3.70
CA ASP A 4 19.14 2.67 -2.34
C ASP A 4 18.44 1.50 -1.64
N LEU A 5 19.17 0.40 -1.43
CA LEU A 5 18.67 -0.83 -0.83
C LEU A 5 18.06 -0.59 0.55
N HIS A 6 18.68 0.23 1.39
CA HIS A 6 18.18 0.51 2.75
C HIS A 6 16.83 1.21 2.72
N LYS A 7 16.65 2.15 1.78
CA LYS A 7 15.33 2.77 1.55
C LYS A 7 14.34 1.75 1.04
N LEU A 8 14.71 0.94 0.05
CA LEU A 8 13.81 -0.07 -0.54
C LEU A 8 13.34 -1.10 0.50
N GLU A 9 14.21 -1.55 1.39
CA GLU A 9 13.86 -2.45 2.50
C GLU A 9 12.87 -1.81 3.47
N LYS A 10 13.12 -0.57 3.89
CA LYS A 10 12.19 0.18 4.75
C LYS A 10 10.83 0.37 4.09
N ARG A 11 10.83 0.72 2.79
CA ARG A 11 9.60 0.87 1.99
C ARG A 11 8.85 -0.45 1.87
N GLN A 12 9.57 -1.55 1.61
CA GLN A 12 8.99 -2.89 1.55
C GLN A 12 8.35 -3.28 2.88
N LYS A 13 9.05 -3.10 4.01
CA LYS A 13 8.50 -3.36 5.34
C LYS A 13 7.21 -2.59 5.61
N GLN A 14 7.11 -1.34 5.15
CA GLN A 14 5.89 -0.55 5.27
C GLN A 14 4.75 -1.07 4.37
N ILE A 15 5.05 -1.56 3.18
CA ILE A 15 4.08 -2.24 2.33
C ILE A 15 3.60 -3.52 3.03
N ASP A 16 4.50 -4.32 3.55
CA ASP A 16 4.20 -5.62 4.16
C ASP A 16 3.25 -5.47 5.35
N ILE A 17 3.48 -4.48 6.22
CA ILE A 17 2.56 -4.15 7.32
C ILE A 17 1.13 -3.87 6.81
N GLY A 18 0.99 -3.17 5.67
CA GLY A 18 -0.35 -2.91 5.09
C GLY A 18 -0.97 -4.16 4.47
N LYS A 19 -0.16 -4.99 3.80
CA LYS A 19 -0.63 -6.22 3.16
C LYS A 19 -0.97 -7.32 4.16
N ASN A 20 -0.36 -7.32 5.33
CA ASN A 20 -0.62 -8.26 6.41
C ASN A 20 -1.87 -7.89 7.26
N THR A 21 -2.80 -7.13 6.69
CA THR A 21 -4.06 -6.76 7.36
C THR A 21 -5.22 -7.58 6.81
N VAL A 22 -6.22 -7.86 7.65
CA VAL A 22 -7.47 -8.54 7.24
C VAL A 22 -8.18 -7.75 6.14
N ALA A 23 -8.23 -6.42 6.26
CA ALA A 23 -8.72 -5.51 5.24
C ALA A 23 -8.07 -5.74 3.86
N TYR A 24 -6.73 -5.82 3.80
CA TYR A 24 -6.04 -6.07 2.53
C TYR A 24 -6.35 -7.45 1.95
N GLY A 25 -6.42 -8.47 2.80
CA GLY A 25 -6.81 -9.82 2.38
C GLY A 25 -8.20 -9.84 1.74
N ARG A 26 -9.18 -9.21 2.38
CA ARG A 26 -10.55 -9.08 1.86
C ARG A 26 -10.61 -8.27 0.57
N PHE A 27 -9.95 -7.11 0.54
CA PHE A 27 -9.86 -6.27 -0.66
C PHE A 27 -9.29 -7.06 -1.84
N SER A 28 -8.18 -7.77 -1.65
CA SER A 28 -7.53 -8.52 -2.73
C SER A 28 -8.34 -9.75 -3.18
N ALA A 29 -9.15 -10.34 -2.29
CA ALA A 29 -10.06 -11.43 -2.62
C ALA A 29 -11.30 -10.94 -3.40
N GLN A 30 -11.86 -9.79 -3.01
CA GLN A 30 -13.03 -9.20 -3.68
C GLN A 30 -12.67 -8.57 -5.03
N ILE A 31 -11.54 -7.86 -5.10
CA ILE A 31 -11.11 -7.12 -6.30
C ILE A 31 -9.72 -7.61 -6.74
N PRO A 32 -9.69 -8.60 -7.66
CA PRO A 32 -8.46 -9.07 -8.29
C PRO A 32 -7.70 -7.93 -8.95
N ARG A 33 -6.36 -8.03 -9.01
CA ARG A 33 -5.49 -6.94 -9.50
C ARG A 33 -5.85 -6.43 -10.90
N SER A 34 -6.29 -7.31 -11.80
CA SER A 34 -6.70 -6.95 -13.17
C SER A 34 -8.01 -6.17 -13.25
N LYS A 35 -8.83 -6.19 -12.19
CA LYS A 35 -10.13 -5.52 -12.12
C LYS A 35 -10.12 -4.27 -11.24
N ARG A 36 -8.96 -3.88 -10.69
CA ARG A 36 -8.85 -2.70 -9.82
C ARG A 36 -9.01 -1.42 -10.64
N ALA A 37 -9.88 -0.54 -10.17
CA ALA A 37 -10.10 0.78 -10.73
C ALA A 37 -9.08 1.80 -10.19
N LYS A 38 -9.11 3.03 -10.71
CA LYS A 38 -8.20 4.11 -10.28
C LYS A 38 -8.51 4.59 -8.86
N GLU A 39 -9.75 4.40 -8.43
CA GLU A 39 -10.29 4.81 -7.15
C GLU A 39 -9.86 3.84 -6.03
N ASP A 40 -9.59 2.58 -6.39
CA ASP A 40 -9.18 1.53 -5.46
C ASP A 40 -7.83 1.81 -4.78
N PRO A 41 -7.62 1.28 -3.56
CA PRO A 41 -6.32 1.36 -2.90
C PRO A 41 -5.20 0.72 -3.74
N SER A 42 -4.28 1.54 -4.24
CA SER A 42 -3.08 1.07 -4.93
C SER A 42 -1.86 1.09 -4.02
N THR A 43 -1.10 -0.01 -4.01
CA THR A 43 0.15 -0.11 -3.24
C THR A 43 1.18 0.87 -3.80
N PRO A 44 1.77 1.76 -2.99
CA PRO A 44 2.81 2.68 -3.45
C PRO A 44 4.01 1.93 -4.04
N ASP A 45 4.53 2.42 -5.17
CA ASP A 45 5.71 1.83 -5.79
C ASP A 45 6.96 2.15 -4.97
N LYS A 46 7.61 1.13 -4.42
CA LYS A 46 8.84 1.31 -3.63
C LYS A 46 10.01 1.85 -4.45
N PHE A 47 10.02 1.65 -5.77
CA PHE A 47 11.08 2.10 -6.68
C PHE A 47 10.87 3.52 -7.21
N GLN A 48 9.78 4.20 -6.84
CA GLN A 48 9.56 5.58 -7.25
C GLN A 48 10.60 6.52 -6.60
N GLN A 49 11.10 7.51 -7.33
CA GLN A 49 11.90 8.57 -6.72
C GLN A 49 10.96 9.61 -6.09
N CYS A 50 10.98 9.70 -4.77
CA CYS A 50 10.20 10.69 -4.02
C CYS A 50 10.86 10.99 -2.67
N SER A 51 10.51 12.14 -2.09
CA SER A 51 10.96 12.49 -0.75
C SER A 51 10.38 11.55 0.31
N THR A 52 11.06 11.40 1.44
CA THR A 52 10.58 10.61 2.59
C THR A 52 9.17 11.04 3.02
N ARG A 53 8.88 12.35 2.99
CA ARG A 53 7.55 12.88 3.35
C ARG A 53 6.47 12.45 2.37
N SER A 54 6.76 12.49 1.06
CA SER A 54 5.83 12.03 0.02
C SER A 54 5.54 10.54 0.19
N TRP A 55 6.59 9.72 0.36
CA TRP A 55 6.46 8.29 0.58
C TRP A 55 5.55 7.95 1.77
N VAL A 56 5.84 8.54 2.94
CA VAL A 56 5.04 8.31 4.16
C VAL A 56 3.58 8.76 3.96
N GLY A 57 3.35 9.87 3.25
CA GLY A 57 2.01 10.33 2.89
C GLY A 57 1.24 9.32 2.03
N GLN A 58 1.88 8.78 0.99
CA GLN A 58 1.29 7.78 0.12
C GLN A 58 0.93 6.50 0.88
N VAL A 59 1.85 5.98 1.70
CA VAL A 59 1.60 4.78 2.54
C VAL A 59 0.44 5.03 3.50
N ARG A 60 0.36 6.21 4.13
CA ARG A 60 -0.72 6.58 5.05
C ARG A 60 -2.07 6.60 4.35
N VAL A 61 -2.16 7.24 3.18
CA VAL A 61 -3.41 7.30 2.38
C VAL A 61 -3.82 5.90 1.94
N TRP A 62 -2.87 5.12 1.41
CA TRP A 62 -3.12 3.75 0.97
C TRP A 62 -3.69 2.88 2.10
N ARG A 63 -3.03 2.84 3.26
CA ARG A 63 -3.51 2.08 4.42
C ARG A 63 -4.88 2.55 4.90
N ARG A 64 -5.12 3.86 4.93
CA ARG A 64 -6.44 4.40 5.31
C ARG A 64 -7.55 3.89 4.40
N ARG A 65 -7.30 3.84 3.09
CA ARG A 65 -8.29 3.33 2.14
C ARG A 65 -8.54 1.83 2.31
N LEU A 66 -7.55 1.05 2.73
CA LEU A 66 -7.76 -0.39 3.00
C LEU A 66 -8.76 -0.65 4.11
N HIS A 67 -8.86 0.24 5.11
CA HIS A 67 -9.82 0.09 6.22
C HIS A 67 -11.29 0.09 5.77
N SER A 68 -11.61 0.51 4.54
CA SER A 68 -12.96 0.33 3.97
C SER A 68 -13.39 -1.14 3.85
N TRP A 69 -12.46 -2.10 3.97
CA TRP A 69 -12.71 -3.54 3.95
C TRP A 69 -12.58 -4.21 5.33
N ASP A 70 -12.35 -3.44 6.39
CA ASP A 70 -12.37 -4.01 7.74
C ASP A 70 -13.78 -4.49 8.12
N PRO A 71 -13.90 -5.54 8.93
CA PRO A 71 -15.19 -5.92 9.49
C PRO A 71 -15.76 -4.76 10.32
N PRO A 72 -17.09 -4.60 10.37
CA PRO A 72 -17.69 -3.76 11.39
C PRO A 72 -17.24 -4.27 12.77
N SER A 73 -16.74 -3.35 13.59
CA SER A 73 -16.38 -3.61 14.99
C SER A 73 -17.59 -3.94 15.84
#